data_AF-A0A956FW15-F1
#
_entry.id   AF-A0A956FW15-F1
#
_cell.length_a   1.000
_cell.length_b   1.000
_cell.length_c   1.000
_cell.angle_alpha   90.00
_cell.angle_beta   90.00
_cell.angle_gamma   90.00
#
_symmetry.space_group_name_H-M   'P 1'
#
loop_
_entity.id
_entity.type
_entity.pdbx_description
1 polymer ?
#
loop_
_entity_poly.entity_id
_entity_poly.type
_entity_poly.pdbx_seq_one_letter_code
_entity_poly.pdbx_strand_id
1 'polypeptide(L)'
;GCNDDGCRMWDSMIEFNWCHDTTAGSQGDGIEVKTGSYNNQIRHNVIHDVKYPGITIYGTVGNKAPNVVVGNAVWNVGDNGIQTVGDAVVVNNLVFDVGANGIHAKPSQGEIVEKIKIAHNTIINPGGVCLRGNEWPGGDGIVVADNAFYCPGGTAIKLPNGAGSATIDSNAVVGGVEGAPMGTFDGVSLDAAFIDAAGKDVYPKGDSPLVDAGAAGHADDDFNCLPRDPNGVDVGAYDLSDPANPGWAVGPGFKTCADGGDTDGTTSGGDTDGTSGGETTGDATDGTTGDATDGTTGASSSATASATDGTSDSSTGDASAGSDTGASTGDATASATATATAGSATTGADMDDEGEGCACGIDTQTSSPRELALFTLAGLLAFGRRRRGR
;
A
#
# COMPACT_ATOMS: atom_id res chain seq x y z
N GLY A 1 8.24 5.97 -11.82
CA GLY A 1 9.07 5.38 -12.89
C GLY A 1 8.24 5.20 -14.16
N CYS A 2 8.80 4.56 -15.17
CA CYS A 2 8.14 4.25 -16.44
C CYS A 2 8.07 2.72 -16.63
N ASN A 3 7.15 2.26 -17.48
CA ASN A 3 7.13 0.86 -17.89
C ASN A 3 8.47 0.43 -18.49
N ASP A 4 8.77 -0.86 -18.35
CA ASP A 4 9.95 -1.52 -18.93
C ASP A 4 11.27 -0.82 -18.57
N ASP A 5 11.34 -0.23 -17.38
CA ASP A 5 12.53 0.46 -16.87
C ASP A 5 12.99 1.64 -17.78
N GLY A 6 12.07 2.23 -18.56
CA GLY A 6 12.38 3.38 -19.42
C GLY A 6 12.74 4.66 -18.66
N CYS A 7 12.35 4.74 -17.39
CA CYS A 7 12.76 5.76 -16.43
C CYS A 7 12.53 5.26 -14.99
N ARG A 8 13.38 5.68 -14.06
CA ARG A 8 13.38 5.18 -12.67
C ARG A 8 13.07 6.30 -11.69
N MET A 9 12.38 5.96 -10.61
CA MET A 9 12.29 6.78 -9.41
C MET A 9 13.11 6.09 -8.31
N TRP A 10 13.93 6.84 -7.57
CA TRP A 10 14.75 6.25 -6.53
C TRP A 10 15.00 7.22 -5.38
N ASP A 11 15.37 6.69 -4.22
CA ASP A 11 15.65 7.46 -3.01
C ASP A 11 14.54 8.48 -2.68
N SER A 12 13.29 8.09 -2.91
CA SER A 12 12.12 8.98 -2.82
C SER A 12 11.13 8.50 -1.76
N MET A 13 10.34 9.45 -1.24
CA MET A 13 9.31 9.21 -0.21
C MET A 13 7.93 9.51 -0.78
N ILE A 14 6.98 8.58 -0.58
CA ILE A 14 5.55 8.74 -0.84
C ILE A 14 4.83 8.48 0.49
N GLU A 15 4.45 9.54 1.18
CA GLU A 15 3.92 9.43 2.53
C GLU A 15 2.69 10.28 2.81
N PHE A 16 1.87 9.81 3.75
CA PHE A 16 0.67 10.51 4.24
C PHE A 16 -0.25 11.01 3.12
N ASN A 17 -0.36 10.23 2.03
CA ASN A 17 -1.32 10.53 0.97
C ASN A 17 -2.66 9.85 1.25
N TRP A 18 -3.73 10.46 0.77
CA TRP A 18 -5.07 9.88 0.77
C TRP A 18 -5.50 9.67 -0.69
N CYS A 19 -5.48 8.41 -1.14
CA CYS A 19 -5.80 8.02 -2.51
C CYS A 19 -7.13 7.25 -2.53
N HIS A 20 -8.13 7.77 -3.24
CA HIS A 20 -9.45 7.15 -3.24
C HIS A 20 -10.29 7.41 -4.48
N ASP A 21 -11.38 6.64 -4.61
CA ASP A 21 -12.45 6.81 -5.60
C ASP A 21 -12.00 6.74 -7.07
N THR A 22 -11.07 5.85 -7.38
CA THR A 22 -10.57 5.65 -8.76
C THR A 22 -11.30 4.53 -9.52
N THR A 23 -12.34 3.92 -8.93
CA THR A 23 -13.08 2.77 -9.50
C THR A 23 -13.66 3.02 -10.89
N ALA A 24 -14.03 4.26 -11.21
CA ALA A 24 -14.60 4.62 -12.52
C ALA A 24 -13.55 4.81 -13.63
N GLY A 25 -12.26 4.80 -13.29
CA GLY A 25 -11.16 5.01 -14.22
C GLY A 25 -10.95 3.83 -15.18
N SER A 26 -10.35 4.10 -16.34
CA SER A 26 -9.82 3.03 -17.21
C SER A 26 -8.55 2.40 -16.61
N GLN A 27 -7.81 3.17 -15.81
CA GLN A 27 -6.76 2.77 -14.88
C GLN A 27 -7.16 3.19 -13.46
N GLY A 28 -6.46 2.73 -12.42
CA GLY A 28 -6.82 3.09 -11.06
C GLY A 28 -6.10 2.32 -9.96
N ASP A 29 -4.78 2.13 -10.09
CA ASP A 29 -3.93 1.72 -8.96
C ASP A 29 -3.91 2.85 -7.92
N GLY A 30 -3.77 2.51 -6.64
CA GLY A 30 -3.58 3.54 -5.61
C GLY A 30 -2.20 4.18 -5.73
N ILE A 31 -1.15 3.37 -5.54
CA ILE A 31 0.25 3.77 -5.72
C ILE A 31 0.96 2.71 -6.56
N GLU A 32 1.65 3.15 -7.61
CA GLU A 32 2.41 2.25 -8.47
C GLU A 32 3.87 2.71 -8.64
N VAL A 33 4.81 1.85 -8.25
CA VAL A 33 6.26 2.05 -8.42
C VAL A 33 6.77 1.10 -9.50
N LYS A 34 6.98 1.64 -10.70
CA LYS A 34 7.39 0.90 -11.90
C LYS A 34 8.80 0.32 -11.85
N THR A 35 9.02 -0.71 -12.68
CA THR A 35 10.25 -1.51 -12.81
C THR A 35 11.51 -0.67 -12.84
N GLY A 36 12.54 -1.14 -12.14
CA GLY A 36 13.84 -0.50 -12.00
C GLY A 36 13.88 0.66 -11.00
N SER A 37 12.73 1.10 -10.47
CA SER A 37 12.67 2.07 -9.37
C SER A 37 13.07 1.38 -8.05
N TYR A 38 13.88 2.03 -7.22
CA TYR A 38 14.53 1.37 -6.06
C TYR A 38 14.73 2.32 -4.88
N ASN A 39 14.90 1.78 -3.67
CA ASN A 39 15.07 2.54 -2.44
C ASN A 39 13.99 3.61 -2.21
N ASN A 40 12.76 3.37 -2.66
CA ASN A 40 11.63 4.25 -2.38
C ASN A 40 10.92 3.79 -1.12
N GLN A 41 10.43 4.75 -0.34
CA GLN A 41 9.61 4.50 0.84
C GLN A 41 8.16 4.92 0.55
N ILE A 42 7.23 4.00 0.76
CA ILE A 42 5.79 4.19 0.58
C ILE A 42 5.16 3.95 1.94
N ARG A 43 4.89 5.02 2.69
CA ARG A 43 4.48 4.89 4.09
C ARG A 43 3.27 5.70 4.51
N HIS A 44 2.49 5.15 5.44
CA HIS A 44 1.42 5.88 6.10
C HIS A 44 0.35 6.46 5.15
N ASN A 45 0.21 5.88 3.97
CA ASN A 45 -0.83 6.27 3.02
C ASN A 45 -2.15 5.57 3.37
N VAL A 46 -3.24 6.23 3.01
CA VAL A 46 -4.61 5.72 3.15
C VAL A 46 -5.17 5.54 1.75
N ILE A 47 -5.48 4.30 1.38
CA ILE A 47 -5.83 3.92 0.01
C ILE A 47 -7.13 3.12 0.03
N HIS A 48 -8.17 3.60 -0.63
CA HIS A 48 -9.43 2.86 -0.69
C HIS A 48 -10.30 3.17 -1.88
N ASP A 49 -11.24 2.28 -2.21
CA ASP A 49 -12.15 2.46 -3.34
C ASP A 49 -11.38 2.69 -4.65
N VAL A 50 -10.34 1.88 -4.87
CA VAL A 50 -9.49 1.92 -6.07
C VAL A 50 -9.70 0.68 -6.95
N LYS A 51 -9.53 0.84 -8.26
CA LYS A 51 -9.89 -0.19 -9.25
C LYS A 51 -8.90 -1.35 -9.31
N TYR A 52 -7.61 -1.00 -9.35
CA TYR A 52 -6.48 -1.92 -9.46
C TYR A 52 -5.75 -1.96 -8.12
N PRO A 53 -4.59 -2.66 -7.97
CA PRO A 53 -4.05 -2.88 -6.64
C PRO A 53 -3.87 -1.58 -5.85
N GLY A 54 -4.04 -1.70 -4.54
CA GLY A 54 -3.88 -0.56 -3.63
C GLY A 54 -2.47 -0.02 -3.73
N ILE A 55 -1.48 -0.93 -3.66
CA ILE A 55 -0.07 -0.63 -3.90
C ILE A 55 0.52 -1.70 -4.82
N THR A 56 1.10 -1.29 -5.94
CA THR A 56 1.94 -2.16 -6.79
C THR A 56 3.37 -1.68 -6.77
N ILE A 57 4.31 -2.57 -6.46
CA ILE A 57 5.75 -2.30 -6.57
C ILE A 57 6.42 -3.31 -7.49
N TYR A 58 7.23 -2.81 -8.40
CA TYR A 58 8.03 -3.62 -9.30
C TYR A 58 9.49 -3.76 -8.83
N GLY A 59 10.16 -4.78 -9.37
CA GLY A 59 11.52 -5.13 -8.98
C GLY A 59 12.54 -4.07 -9.38
N THR A 60 13.66 -4.06 -8.67
CA THR A 60 14.60 -2.94 -8.68
C THR A 60 15.63 -2.99 -9.82
N VAL A 61 15.60 -4.04 -10.65
CA VAL A 61 16.57 -4.33 -11.73
C VAL A 61 18.03 -4.32 -11.22
N GLY A 62 18.61 -5.51 -11.12
CA GLY A 62 20.01 -5.67 -10.72
C GLY A 62 20.23 -5.61 -9.20
N ASN A 63 19.27 -6.09 -8.41
CA ASN A 63 19.37 -6.30 -6.96
C ASN A 63 19.82 -5.03 -6.21
N LYS A 64 19.18 -3.90 -6.51
CA LYS A 64 19.38 -2.65 -5.78
C LYS A 64 18.61 -2.68 -4.45
N ALA A 65 18.81 -1.66 -3.62
CA ALA A 65 18.07 -1.51 -2.37
C ALA A 65 16.55 -1.63 -2.62
N PRO A 66 15.83 -2.47 -1.85
CA PRO A 66 14.43 -2.75 -2.09
C PRO A 66 13.57 -1.49 -1.88
N ASN A 67 12.39 -1.49 -2.51
CA ASN A 67 11.34 -0.55 -2.14
C ASN A 67 10.69 -1.02 -0.83
N VAL A 68 10.28 -0.07 0.01
CA VAL A 68 9.71 -0.32 1.34
C VAL A 68 8.27 0.18 1.37
N VAL A 69 7.33 -0.68 1.72
CA VAL A 69 5.91 -0.40 1.88
C VAL A 69 5.56 -0.60 3.35
N VAL A 70 5.38 0.49 4.09
CA VAL A 70 5.25 0.42 5.56
C VAL A 70 4.09 1.21 6.13
N GLY A 71 3.31 0.60 7.02
CA GLY A 71 2.33 1.35 7.81
C GLY A 71 1.16 1.94 7.00
N ASN A 72 0.85 1.42 5.81
CA ASN A 72 -0.26 1.89 4.98
C ASN A 72 -1.58 1.20 5.36
N ALA A 73 -2.70 1.90 5.18
CA ALA A 73 -4.03 1.33 5.29
C ALA A 73 -4.68 1.21 3.92
N VAL A 74 -5.09 0.00 3.54
CA VAL A 74 -5.64 -0.32 2.23
C VAL A 74 -6.97 -1.05 2.39
N TRP A 75 -8.05 -0.58 1.78
CA TRP A 75 -9.33 -1.32 1.79
C TRP A 75 -10.22 -1.11 0.58
N ASN A 76 -11.17 -2.03 0.38
CA ASN A 76 -12.16 -1.97 -0.71
C ASN A 76 -11.52 -1.71 -2.08
N VAL A 77 -10.49 -2.49 -2.39
CA VAL A 77 -9.76 -2.44 -3.65
C VAL A 77 -10.28 -3.52 -4.58
N GLY A 78 -10.41 -3.24 -5.89
CA GLY A 78 -10.94 -4.22 -6.85
C GLY A 78 -10.00 -5.41 -7.15
N ASP A 79 -8.72 -5.30 -6.84
CA ASP A 79 -7.66 -6.27 -7.11
C ASP A 79 -6.90 -6.61 -5.81
N ASN A 80 -5.57 -6.81 -5.86
CA ASN A 80 -4.75 -7.09 -4.69
C ASN A 80 -4.63 -5.87 -3.78
N GLY A 81 -4.55 -6.07 -2.46
CA GLY A 81 -4.23 -4.96 -1.55
C GLY A 81 -2.83 -4.41 -1.81
N ILE A 82 -1.84 -5.30 -1.73
CA ILE A 82 -0.43 -5.02 -2.05
C ILE A 82 0.07 -6.08 -3.02
N GLN A 83 0.62 -5.65 -4.15
CA GLN A 83 1.28 -6.51 -5.13
C GLN A 83 2.77 -6.16 -5.21
N THR A 84 3.62 -7.17 -5.05
CA THR A 84 5.07 -7.03 -5.21
C THR A 84 5.56 -7.92 -6.35
N VAL A 85 6.35 -7.33 -7.24
CA VAL A 85 7.07 -8.03 -8.29
C VAL A 85 8.55 -8.01 -7.92
N GLY A 86 9.12 -9.17 -7.53
CA GLY A 86 10.49 -9.26 -7.06
C GLY A 86 10.70 -8.85 -5.59
N ASP A 87 11.91 -8.37 -5.28
CA ASP A 87 12.36 -8.03 -3.93
C ASP A 87 11.70 -6.76 -3.36
N ALA A 88 11.25 -6.84 -2.11
CA ALA A 88 10.56 -5.75 -1.41
C ALA A 88 10.58 -5.92 0.11
N VAL A 89 10.27 -4.85 0.83
CA VAL A 89 9.97 -4.89 2.27
C VAL A 89 8.54 -4.40 2.46
N VAL A 90 7.67 -5.24 3.01
CA VAL A 90 6.24 -4.96 3.24
C VAL A 90 5.94 -5.18 4.72
N VAL A 91 5.81 -4.10 5.48
CA VAL A 91 5.80 -4.15 6.95
C VAL A 91 4.69 -3.30 7.57
N ASN A 92 4.05 -3.75 8.66
CA ASN A 92 3.05 -2.96 9.39
C ASN A 92 1.86 -2.48 8.55
N ASN A 93 1.50 -3.11 7.44
CA ASN A 93 0.37 -2.65 6.65
C ASN A 93 -0.95 -3.27 7.13
N LEU A 94 -2.02 -2.50 7.01
CA LEU A 94 -3.39 -2.95 7.22
C LEU A 94 -4.08 -3.12 5.86
N VAL A 95 -4.63 -4.30 5.59
CA VAL A 95 -5.34 -4.60 4.34
C VAL A 95 -6.68 -5.26 4.63
N PHE A 96 -7.77 -4.68 4.11
CA PHE A 96 -9.14 -5.15 4.38
C PHE A 96 -9.95 -5.29 3.10
N ASP A 97 -10.77 -6.33 3.02
CA ASP A 97 -11.91 -6.40 2.08
C ASP A 97 -11.49 -6.11 0.61
N VAL A 98 -10.35 -6.65 0.17
CA VAL A 98 -9.84 -6.46 -1.21
C VAL A 98 -10.33 -7.56 -2.13
N GLY A 99 -10.51 -7.27 -3.42
CA GLY A 99 -11.15 -8.17 -4.38
C GLY A 99 -10.34 -9.43 -4.71
N ALA A 100 -9.01 -9.31 -4.79
CA ALA A 100 -8.11 -10.44 -5.02
C ALA A 100 -7.36 -10.83 -3.74
N ASN A 101 -6.02 -10.82 -3.72
CA ASN A 101 -5.24 -11.24 -2.56
C ASN A 101 -4.91 -10.04 -1.65
N GLY A 102 -4.74 -10.29 -0.36
CA GLY A 102 -4.26 -9.26 0.56
C GLY A 102 -2.86 -8.79 0.17
N ILE A 103 -1.92 -9.73 0.11
CA ILE A 103 -0.57 -9.53 -0.45
C ILE A 103 -0.31 -10.59 -1.53
N HIS A 104 0.13 -10.16 -2.71
CA HIS A 104 0.60 -11.05 -3.78
C HIS A 104 2.07 -10.76 -4.11
N ALA A 105 2.95 -11.70 -3.79
CA ALA A 105 4.38 -11.65 -4.12
C ALA A 105 4.73 -12.66 -5.20
N LYS A 106 5.17 -12.19 -6.37
CA LYS A 106 5.49 -13.05 -7.53
C LYS A 106 6.68 -12.52 -8.34
N PRO A 107 7.38 -13.38 -9.09
CA PRO A 107 8.22 -12.90 -10.18
C PRO A 107 7.35 -12.33 -11.31
N SER A 108 7.87 -11.35 -12.04
CA SER A 108 7.29 -10.84 -13.28
C SER A 108 8.30 -9.96 -14.01
N GLN A 109 8.14 -9.78 -15.32
CA GLN A 109 9.00 -8.92 -16.15
C GLN A 109 10.52 -9.20 -16.03
N GLY A 110 10.89 -10.46 -15.78
CA GLY A 110 12.29 -10.86 -15.61
C GLY A 110 12.86 -10.62 -14.21
N GLU A 111 12.09 -10.04 -13.30
CA GLU A 111 12.44 -9.91 -11.88
C GLU A 111 12.12 -11.22 -11.16
N ILE A 112 13.02 -11.62 -10.26
CA ILE A 112 12.90 -12.79 -9.40
C ILE A 112 12.76 -12.35 -7.95
N VAL A 113 12.15 -13.20 -7.11
CA VAL A 113 11.99 -12.96 -5.68
C VAL A 113 13.11 -13.69 -4.93
N GLU A 114 14.11 -12.96 -4.45
CA GLU A 114 15.25 -13.50 -3.68
C GLU A 114 15.26 -12.99 -2.23
N LYS A 115 14.81 -11.74 -2.02
CA LYS A 115 14.89 -10.97 -0.79
C LYS A 115 13.60 -10.17 -0.57
N ILE A 116 12.52 -10.88 -0.26
CA ILE A 116 11.27 -10.25 0.15
C ILE A 116 11.06 -10.43 1.65
N LYS A 117 10.75 -9.34 2.35
CA LYS A 117 10.34 -9.35 3.75
C LYS A 117 8.87 -8.94 3.84
N ILE A 118 8.03 -9.82 4.36
CA ILE A 118 6.62 -9.56 4.65
C ILE A 118 6.44 -9.77 6.14
N ALA A 119 6.35 -8.70 6.92
CA ALA A 119 6.28 -8.83 8.37
C ALA A 119 5.30 -7.90 9.05
N HIS A 120 4.72 -8.32 10.17
CA HIS A 120 3.81 -7.49 10.95
C HIS A 120 2.64 -6.89 10.14
N ASN A 121 2.16 -7.56 9.10
CA ASN A 121 0.97 -7.06 8.38
C ASN A 121 -0.30 -7.66 9.01
N THR A 122 -1.39 -6.90 9.05
CA THR A 122 -2.72 -7.42 9.40
C THR A 122 -3.60 -7.41 8.16
N ILE A 123 -3.98 -8.60 7.70
CA ILE A 123 -4.72 -8.82 6.47
C ILE A 123 -6.04 -9.51 6.80
N ILE A 124 -7.16 -8.92 6.40
CA ILE A 124 -8.49 -9.41 6.76
C ILE A 124 -9.41 -9.48 5.53
N ASN A 125 -10.08 -10.61 5.38
CA ASN A 125 -11.16 -10.85 4.42
C ASN A 125 -10.87 -10.44 2.95
N PRO A 126 -9.69 -10.76 2.37
CA PRO A 126 -9.54 -10.65 0.92
C PRO A 126 -10.48 -11.64 0.21
N GLY A 127 -10.91 -11.33 -1.01
CA GLY A 127 -11.71 -12.20 -1.86
C GLY A 127 -10.96 -13.46 -2.32
N GLY A 128 -9.62 -13.40 -2.35
CA GLY A 128 -8.69 -14.48 -2.64
C GLY A 128 -8.00 -15.01 -1.38
N VAL A 129 -6.67 -14.81 -1.31
CA VAL A 129 -5.80 -15.32 -0.24
C VAL A 129 -5.20 -14.16 0.57
N CYS A 130 -4.99 -14.32 1.88
CA CYS A 130 -4.34 -13.28 2.69
C CYS A 130 -2.89 -13.05 2.22
N LEU A 131 -2.12 -14.12 2.06
CA LEU A 131 -0.80 -14.10 1.42
C LEU A 131 -0.73 -15.11 0.28
N ARG A 132 -0.49 -14.62 -0.93
CA ARG A 132 -0.14 -15.45 -2.09
C ARG A 132 1.31 -15.23 -2.48
N GLY A 133 2.11 -16.29 -2.42
CA GLY A 133 3.49 -16.32 -2.89
C GLY A 133 3.64 -17.27 -4.07
N ASN A 134 4.12 -16.78 -5.21
CA ASN A 134 4.38 -17.61 -6.39
C ASN A 134 5.88 -17.67 -6.66
N GLU A 135 6.36 -18.86 -7.02
CA GLU A 135 7.70 -19.07 -7.60
C GLU A 135 8.81 -18.37 -6.81
N TRP A 136 8.95 -18.76 -5.54
CA TRP A 136 10.09 -18.38 -4.72
C TRP A 136 11.22 -19.38 -4.99
N PRO A 137 12.20 -19.08 -5.86
CA PRO A 137 13.14 -20.05 -6.43
C PRO A 137 14.11 -20.66 -5.42
N GLY A 138 14.03 -20.27 -4.14
CA GLY A 138 15.02 -20.54 -3.12
C GLY A 138 16.01 -19.38 -3.04
N GLY A 139 16.13 -18.81 -1.85
CA GLY A 139 17.02 -17.73 -1.44
C GLY A 139 16.89 -17.53 0.07
N ASP A 140 17.98 -17.17 0.73
CA ASP A 140 18.09 -16.98 2.18
C ASP A 140 17.55 -15.60 2.65
N GLY A 141 17.00 -14.80 1.74
CA GLY A 141 16.44 -13.48 2.03
C GLY A 141 14.92 -13.38 2.09
N ILE A 142 14.18 -14.48 1.90
CA ILE A 142 12.71 -14.48 1.96
C ILE A 142 12.26 -14.68 3.41
N VAL A 143 11.52 -13.72 3.95
CA VAL A 143 11.01 -13.72 5.33
C VAL A 143 9.51 -13.43 5.33
N VAL A 144 8.73 -14.28 5.97
CA VAL A 144 7.31 -14.08 6.28
C VAL A 144 7.14 -14.27 7.77
N ALA A 145 7.10 -13.18 8.54
CA ALA A 145 7.14 -13.24 9.99
C ALA A 145 6.09 -12.36 10.66
N ASP A 146 5.51 -12.81 11.77
CA ASP A 146 4.69 -11.96 12.65
C ASP A 146 3.47 -11.32 11.97
N ASN A 147 2.92 -11.94 10.93
CA ASN A 147 1.73 -11.42 10.26
C ASN A 147 0.45 -12.01 10.87
N ALA A 148 -0.60 -11.20 10.88
CA ALA A 148 -1.96 -11.58 11.23
C ALA A 148 -2.79 -11.79 9.96
N PHE A 149 -2.96 -13.06 9.53
CA PHE A 149 -3.69 -13.43 8.32
C PHE A 149 -5.08 -14.02 8.64
N TYR A 150 -6.12 -13.19 8.56
CA TYR A 150 -7.50 -13.57 8.86
C TYR A 150 -8.33 -13.72 7.58
N CYS A 151 -8.39 -14.95 7.08
CA CYS A 151 -9.14 -15.38 5.91
C CYS A 151 -10.20 -16.44 6.28
N PRO A 152 -11.19 -16.11 7.13
CA PRO A 152 -12.17 -17.08 7.62
C PRO A 152 -12.96 -17.70 6.46
N GLY A 153 -12.98 -19.04 6.41
CA GLY A 153 -13.62 -19.78 5.33
C GLY A 153 -12.85 -19.82 4.00
N GLY A 154 -11.71 -19.14 3.90
CA GLY A 154 -10.82 -19.13 2.75
C GLY A 154 -9.42 -19.69 3.05
N THR A 155 -8.42 -19.21 2.31
CA THR A 155 -7.01 -19.58 2.48
C THR A 155 -6.23 -18.38 3.02
N ALA A 156 -5.57 -18.55 4.16
CA ALA A 156 -4.71 -17.52 4.74
C ALA A 156 -3.37 -17.43 4.01
N ILE A 157 -2.71 -18.56 3.76
CA ILE A 157 -1.42 -18.60 3.07
C ILE A 157 -1.48 -19.60 1.93
N LYS A 158 -1.10 -19.18 0.73
CA LYS A 158 -0.95 -20.06 -0.44
C LYS A 158 0.39 -19.87 -1.12
N LEU A 159 1.23 -20.90 -1.01
CA LEU A 159 2.52 -21.03 -1.69
C LEU A 159 2.48 -22.29 -2.57
N PRO A 160 1.99 -22.21 -3.82
CA PRO A 160 1.71 -23.40 -4.65
C PRO A 160 2.91 -24.30 -4.90
N ASN A 161 4.13 -23.73 -4.90
CA ASN A 161 5.39 -24.45 -5.10
C ASN A 161 6.15 -24.66 -3.78
N GLY A 162 5.47 -24.49 -2.64
CA GLY A 162 6.06 -24.51 -1.30
C GLY A 162 6.80 -23.21 -0.94
N ALA A 163 7.23 -23.14 0.32
CA ALA A 163 7.98 -22.01 0.87
C ALA A 163 9.43 -21.87 0.34
N GLY A 164 9.94 -22.86 -0.40
CA GLY A 164 11.35 -22.90 -0.78
C GLY A 164 12.25 -22.85 0.47
N SER A 165 13.13 -21.86 0.54
CA SER A 165 13.96 -21.56 1.71
C SER A 165 13.49 -20.34 2.50
N ALA A 166 12.25 -19.90 2.30
CA ALA A 166 11.67 -18.81 3.07
C ALA A 166 11.68 -19.14 4.56
N THR A 167 12.09 -18.17 5.37
CA THR A 167 11.86 -18.20 6.81
C THR A 167 10.41 -17.81 7.05
N ILE A 168 9.64 -18.71 7.63
CA ILE A 168 8.25 -18.48 8.01
C ILE A 168 8.20 -18.65 9.52
N ASP A 169 7.78 -17.60 10.23
CA ASP A 169 7.81 -17.57 11.69
C ASP A 169 6.63 -16.78 12.30
N SER A 170 6.11 -17.24 13.43
CA SER A 170 5.09 -16.54 14.23
C SER A 170 3.93 -15.88 13.46
N ASN A 171 3.40 -16.50 12.39
CA ASN A 171 2.23 -15.94 11.69
C ASN A 171 0.92 -16.47 12.28
N ALA A 172 0.07 -15.57 12.79
CA ALA A 172 -1.28 -15.92 13.19
C ALA A 172 -2.14 -16.16 11.95
N VAL A 173 -2.82 -17.30 11.88
CA VAL A 173 -3.63 -17.68 10.73
C VAL A 173 -5.05 -18.07 11.12
N VAL A 174 -6.01 -17.59 10.33
CA VAL A 174 -7.39 -18.09 10.29
C VAL A 174 -7.72 -18.39 8.84
N GLY A 175 -7.96 -19.65 8.52
CA GLY A 175 -8.14 -20.13 7.14
C GLY A 175 -7.15 -21.24 6.78
N GLY A 176 -7.22 -21.71 5.54
CA GLY A 176 -6.32 -22.75 5.04
C GLY A 176 -4.88 -22.26 4.89
N VAL A 177 -3.92 -23.17 5.08
CA VAL A 177 -2.49 -22.92 4.82
C VAL A 177 -2.00 -23.98 3.83
N GLU A 178 -1.50 -23.51 2.68
CA GLU A 178 -0.99 -24.34 1.59
C GLU A 178 0.49 -23.97 1.32
N GLY A 179 1.37 -24.97 1.37
CA GLY A 179 2.79 -24.82 1.06
C GLY A 179 3.70 -24.31 2.19
N ALA A 180 3.14 -23.99 3.37
CA ALA A 180 3.89 -23.46 4.52
C ALA A 180 3.32 -23.89 5.89
N PRO A 181 3.42 -25.18 6.30
CA PRO A 181 2.76 -25.63 7.52
C PRO A 181 3.47 -25.24 8.84
N MET A 182 4.72 -24.78 8.80
CA MET A 182 5.48 -24.39 10.00
C MET A 182 5.60 -22.87 10.10
N GLY A 183 5.81 -22.35 11.32
CA GLY A 183 5.89 -20.91 11.56
C GLY A 183 4.54 -20.21 11.54
N THR A 184 3.46 -20.97 11.74
CA THR A 184 2.09 -20.46 11.87
C THR A 184 1.45 -20.96 13.16
N PHE A 185 0.51 -20.20 13.70
CA PHE A 185 -0.31 -20.58 14.85
C PHE A 185 -1.77 -20.13 14.67
N ASP A 186 -2.69 -20.71 15.43
CA ASP A 186 -4.12 -20.37 15.36
C ASP A 186 -4.35 -18.93 15.85
N GLY A 187 -4.84 -18.07 14.95
CA GLY A 187 -5.15 -16.68 15.23
C GLY A 187 -6.47 -16.45 15.98
N VAL A 188 -7.22 -17.51 16.32
CA VAL A 188 -8.58 -17.45 16.91
C VAL A 188 -9.57 -16.64 16.08
N SER A 189 -10.82 -16.48 16.52
CA SER A 189 -11.79 -15.64 15.81
C SER A 189 -11.42 -14.16 15.83
N LEU A 190 -11.82 -13.39 14.81
CA LEU A 190 -11.69 -11.93 14.75
C LEU A 190 -12.15 -11.24 16.05
N ASP A 191 -13.33 -11.62 16.56
CA ASP A 191 -13.90 -11.08 17.80
C ASP A 191 -13.08 -11.39 19.06
N ALA A 192 -12.23 -12.42 19.02
CA ALA A 192 -11.36 -12.76 20.14
C ALA A 192 -10.00 -12.06 20.01
N ALA A 193 -9.53 -11.81 18.78
CA ALA A 193 -8.24 -11.20 18.54
C ALA A 193 -8.25 -9.66 18.63
N PHE A 194 -9.32 -9.01 18.16
CA PHE A 194 -9.34 -7.56 17.91
C PHE A 194 -10.48 -6.85 18.62
N ILE A 195 -10.34 -5.54 18.85
CA ILE A 195 -11.38 -4.69 19.45
C ILE A 195 -12.68 -4.74 18.65
N ASP A 196 -12.64 -4.33 17.37
CA ASP A 196 -13.78 -4.34 16.44
C ASP A 196 -13.29 -4.46 14.98
N ALA A 197 -12.97 -5.67 14.56
CA ALA A 197 -12.48 -5.92 13.20
C ALA A 197 -13.49 -5.55 12.11
N ALA A 198 -14.81 -5.65 12.37
CA ALA A 198 -15.84 -5.25 11.41
C ALA A 198 -15.85 -3.72 11.19
N GLY A 199 -15.59 -2.96 12.27
CA GLY A 199 -15.34 -1.52 12.24
C GLY A 199 -13.93 -1.12 11.81
N LYS A 200 -13.08 -2.06 11.37
CA LYS A 200 -11.66 -1.86 11.02
C LYS A 200 -10.76 -1.43 12.20
N ASP A 201 -11.25 -1.57 13.44
CA ASP A 201 -10.42 -1.44 14.65
C ASP A 201 -9.77 -2.79 14.97
N VAL A 202 -8.62 -3.01 14.32
CA VAL A 202 -7.81 -4.23 14.46
C VAL A 202 -6.63 -4.06 15.40
N TYR A 203 -6.77 -3.13 16.34
CA TYR A 203 -5.91 -3.11 17.50
C TYR A 203 -6.18 -4.37 18.36
N PRO A 204 -5.13 -5.09 18.79
CA PRO A 204 -5.30 -6.34 19.52
C PRO A 204 -5.99 -6.11 20.87
N LYS A 205 -6.79 -7.09 21.31
CA LYS A 205 -7.29 -7.13 22.68
C LYS A 205 -6.19 -7.52 23.66
N GLY A 206 -6.30 -7.09 24.92
CA GLY A 206 -5.31 -7.42 25.95
C GLY A 206 -5.16 -8.91 26.27
N ASP A 207 -6.16 -9.72 25.96
CA ASP A 207 -6.13 -11.19 26.06
C ASP A 207 -6.01 -11.89 24.70
N SER A 208 -5.72 -11.13 23.64
CA SER A 208 -5.52 -11.65 22.30
C SER A 208 -4.29 -12.56 22.24
N PRO A 209 -4.34 -13.70 21.52
CA PRO A 209 -3.18 -14.54 21.32
C PRO A 209 -2.12 -13.91 20.38
N LEU A 210 -2.39 -12.72 19.85
CA LEU A 210 -1.42 -11.96 19.06
C LEU A 210 -0.40 -11.23 19.96
N VAL A 211 -0.74 -11.00 21.22
CA VAL A 211 0.09 -10.26 22.17
C VAL A 211 1.28 -11.12 22.60
N ASP A 212 2.48 -10.54 22.55
CA ASP A 212 3.77 -11.19 22.87
C ASP A 212 4.07 -12.47 22.06
N ALA A 213 3.38 -12.67 20.93
CA ALA A 213 3.50 -13.90 20.12
C ALA A 213 4.53 -13.80 18.98
N GLY A 214 5.03 -12.59 18.71
CA GLY A 214 5.93 -12.29 17.62
C GLY A 214 7.41 -12.43 17.97
N ALA A 215 8.26 -12.31 16.95
CA ALA A 215 9.71 -12.31 17.08
C ALA A 215 10.29 -10.89 16.91
N ALA A 216 11.33 -10.58 17.69
CA ALA A 216 12.01 -9.29 17.59
C ALA A 216 12.87 -9.14 16.32
N GLY A 217 13.04 -7.90 15.87
CA GLY A 217 13.93 -7.56 14.74
C GLY A 217 13.26 -7.55 13.37
N HIS A 218 11.93 -7.72 13.31
CA HIS A 218 11.17 -7.64 12.07
C HIS A 218 10.57 -6.25 11.80
N ALA A 219 10.41 -5.39 12.80
CA ALA A 219 10.15 -3.96 12.66
C ALA A 219 10.64 -3.21 13.91
N ASP A 220 10.96 -1.93 13.75
CA ASP A 220 11.33 -1.07 14.88
C ASP A 220 10.09 -0.39 15.49
N ASP A 221 9.19 0.13 14.63
CA ASP A 221 7.93 0.76 15.03
C ASP A 221 6.71 -0.10 14.63
N ASP A 222 5.52 0.28 15.10
CA ASP A 222 4.23 -0.32 14.77
C ASP A 222 3.43 0.55 13.76
N PHE A 223 2.16 0.20 13.51
CA PHE A 223 1.28 0.98 12.64
C PHE A 223 0.98 2.37 13.20
N ASN A 224 0.97 2.57 14.52
CA ASN A 224 0.80 3.89 15.14
C ASN A 224 2.08 4.72 15.15
N CYS A 225 3.15 4.22 14.51
CA CYS A 225 4.48 4.79 14.52
C CYS A 225 5.13 4.75 15.92
N LEU A 226 4.59 3.95 16.85
CA LEU A 226 5.17 3.80 18.18
C LEU A 226 6.25 2.71 18.14
N PRO A 227 7.36 2.86 18.89
CA PRO A 227 8.34 1.80 19.01
C PRO A 227 7.71 0.52 19.57
N ARG A 228 8.07 -0.62 18.99
CA ARG A 228 7.61 -1.93 19.49
C ARG A 228 8.31 -2.31 20.79
N ASP A 229 7.64 -3.04 21.69
CA ASP A 229 8.28 -3.60 22.89
C ASP A 229 9.31 -4.67 22.50
N PRO A 230 10.62 -4.46 22.74
CA PRO A 230 11.64 -5.44 22.39
C PRO A 230 11.54 -6.75 23.19
N ASN A 231 10.76 -6.81 24.27
CA ASN A 231 10.62 -7.98 25.13
C ASN A 231 9.32 -8.76 24.91
N GLY A 232 8.42 -8.23 24.08
CA GLY A 232 7.05 -8.68 23.94
C GLY A 232 6.48 -8.16 22.64
N VAL A 233 6.98 -8.69 21.52
CA VAL A 233 6.58 -8.21 20.20
C VAL A 233 5.25 -8.83 19.82
N ASP A 234 4.31 -8.01 19.38
CA ASP A 234 3.00 -8.49 18.93
C ASP A 234 3.00 -8.91 17.46
N VAL A 235 2.11 -9.87 17.16
CA VAL A 235 1.81 -10.30 15.80
C VAL A 235 0.78 -9.37 15.15
N GLY A 236 1.05 -8.96 13.92
CA GLY A 236 0.25 -7.99 13.17
C GLY A 236 0.83 -6.58 13.22
N ALA A 237 0.07 -5.64 12.65
CA ALA A 237 0.56 -4.29 12.38
C ALA A 237 0.66 -3.39 13.62
N TYR A 238 -0.09 -3.68 14.66
CA TYR A 238 -0.07 -2.93 15.92
C TYR A 238 0.82 -3.62 16.95
N ASP A 239 1.25 -2.83 17.93
CA ASP A 239 1.86 -3.32 19.17
C ASP A 239 1.02 -2.80 20.36
N LEU A 240 0.59 -3.70 21.24
CA LEU A 240 -0.29 -3.40 22.36
C LEU A 240 0.48 -2.68 23.47
N SER A 241 0.51 -1.36 23.39
CA SER A 241 1.14 -0.50 24.40
C SER A 241 0.16 0.05 25.44
N ASP A 242 -1.12 0.18 25.07
CA ASP A 242 -2.24 0.63 25.92
C ASP A 242 -3.49 -0.25 25.69
N PRO A 243 -4.40 -0.43 26.66
CA PRO A 243 -5.66 -1.15 26.44
C PRO A 243 -6.56 -0.57 25.33
N ALA A 244 -6.45 0.71 25.01
CA ALA A 244 -7.12 1.35 23.88
C ALA A 244 -6.11 1.69 22.78
N ASN A 245 -6.55 1.70 21.52
CA ASN A 245 -5.71 2.11 20.41
C ASN A 245 -5.30 3.59 20.59
N PRO A 246 -3.99 3.89 20.79
CA PRO A 246 -3.54 5.26 21.05
C PRO A 246 -3.44 6.12 19.79
N GLY A 247 -3.50 5.51 18.60
CA GLY A 247 -3.24 6.18 17.35
C GLY A 247 -4.48 6.44 16.51
N TRP A 248 -4.26 6.49 15.20
CA TRP A 248 -5.28 6.85 14.23
C TRP A 248 -6.32 5.73 14.08
N ALA A 249 -7.58 6.07 14.30
CA ALA A 249 -8.70 5.18 14.01
C ALA A 249 -8.83 5.00 12.50
N VAL A 250 -8.84 3.75 12.03
CA VAL A 250 -8.89 3.44 10.60
C VAL A 250 -10.17 3.98 9.99
N GLY A 251 -10.04 4.87 9.01
CA GLY A 251 -11.17 5.45 8.30
C GLY A 251 -10.74 6.35 7.14
N PRO A 252 -11.69 6.95 6.42
CA PRO A 252 -11.37 7.89 5.35
C PRO A 252 -10.61 9.12 5.87
N GLY A 253 -9.62 9.58 5.11
CA GLY A 253 -8.82 10.76 5.42
C GLY A 253 -7.33 10.48 5.54
N PHE A 254 -6.57 11.52 5.88
CA PHE A 254 -5.14 11.39 6.12
C PHE A 254 -4.89 10.65 7.44
N LYS A 255 -4.00 9.65 7.40
CA LYS A 255 -3.48 9.01 8.60
C LYS A 255 -2.60 9.99 9.38
N THR A 256 -2.62 9.88 10.70
CA THR A 256 -1.67 10.54 11.60
C THR A 256 -0.94 9.49 12.44
N CYS A 257 0.32 9.73 12.77
CA CYS A 257 1.00 8.93 13.80
C CYS A 257 0.44 9.28 15.19
N ALA A 258 0.57 8.36 16.14
CA ALA A 258 0.28 8.65 17.54
C ALA A 258 1.29 9.68 18.10
N ASP A 259 0.90 10.37 19.18
CA ASP A 259 1.80 11.30 19.85
C ASP A 259 3.10 10.61 20.27
N GLY A 260 4.24 11.16 19.84
CA GLY A 260 5.57 10.60 20.10
C GLY A 260 6.05 9.55 19.10
N GLY A 261 5.24 9.20 18.10
CA GLY A 261 5.57 8.18 17.10
C GLY A 261 6.34 8.68 15.86
N ASP A 262 6.29 9.98 15.55
CA ASP A 262 7.07 10.53 14.44
C ASP A 262 8.25 11.35 14.97
N THR A 263 9.42 10.71 15.08
CA THR A 263 10.66 11.35 15.53
C THR A 263 11.62 11.68 14.39
N ASP A 264 11.28 11.38 13.14
CA ASP A 264 12.19 11.59 12.01
C ASP A 264 12.32 13.07 11.60
N GLY A 265 11.61 13.96 12.29
CA GLY A 265 11.85 15.40 12.27
C GLY A 265 11.24 16.10 11.05
N THR A 266 10.44 15.40 10.25
CA THR A 266 9.65 16.01 9.18
C THR A 266 8.28 16.44 9.67
N THR A 267 8.22 17.19 10.78
CA THR A 267 6.98 17.86 11.19
C THR A 267 6.49 18.68 10.01
N SER A 268 5.40 18.21 9.40
CA SER A 268 4.65 18.92 8.38
C SER A 268 4.44 20.33 8.89
N GLY A 269 5.09 21.29 8.22
CA GLY A 269 4.86 22.70 8.42
C GLY A 269 3.43 22.98 8.01
N GLY A 270 2.49 22.76 8.94
CA GLY A 270 1.18 23.35 8.87
C GLY A 270 1.40 24.85 8.91
N ASP A 271 1.45 25.47 7.73
CA ASP A 271 1.16 26.88 7.54
C ASP A 271 -0.23 27.12 8.13
N THR A 272 -0.24 27.38 9.42
CA THR A 272 -1.35 28.04 10.07
C THR A 272 -1.21 29.49 9.65
N ASP A 273 -1.96 29.87 8.63
CA ASP A 273 -2.25 31.25 8.24
C ASP A 273 -3.02 31.95 9.37
N GLY A 274 -2.39 32.02 10.54
CA GLY A 274 -2.85 32.71 11.74
C GLY A 274 -2.64 34.19 11.56
N THR A 275 -3.54 34.80 10.79
CA THR A 275 -3.74 36.25 10.76
C THR A 275 -4.27 36.69 12.13
N SER A 276 -3.38 36.79 13.12
CA SER A 276 -3.67 37.41 14.41
C SER A 276 -2.84 38.70 14.53
N GLY A 277 -3.29 39.71 13.79
CA GLY A 277 -2.96 41.10 14.04
C GLY A 277 -3.53 41.53 15.38
N GLY A 278 -2.84 41.20 16.47
CA GLY A 278 -3.03 41.77 17.79
C GLY A 278 -1.98 42.83 18.04
N GLU A 279 -2.27 44.07 17.65
CA GLU A 279 -1.48 45.24 18.03
C GLU A 279 -1.40 45.33 19.56
N THR A 280 -0.21 45.10 20.10
CA THR A 280 0.13 45.51 21.46
C THR A 280 0.96 46.78 21.36
N THR A 281 0.34 47.88 21.77
CA THR A 281 0.97 49.19 21.94
C THR A 281 2.02 49.12 23.05
N GLY A 282 3.28 48.95 22.66
CA GLY A 282 4.44 49.13 23.53
C GLY A 282 4.86 50.59 23.56
N ASP A 283 4.61 51.23 24.70
CA ASP A 283 5.13 52.55 25.08
C ASP A 283 6.64 52.43 25.33
N ALA A 284 7.44 53.12 24.51
CA ALA A 284 8.89 53.19 24.65
C ALA A 284 9.31 54.65 24.83
N THR A 285 9.58 55.01 26.07
CA THR A 285 10.28 56.23 26.46
C THR A 285 11.76 56.16 26.06
N ASP A 286 12.17 57.17 25.30
CA ASP A 286 13.36 58.02 25.51
C ASP A 286 14.76 57.37 25.64
N GLY A 287 15.67 57.78 24.76
CA GLY A 287 17.10 57.75 25.05
C GLY A 287 18.05 57.61 23.87
N THR A 288 18.63 58.75 23.47
CA THR A 288 20.01 58.94 22.94
C THR A 288 20.37 58.66 21.47
N THR A 289 20.31 59.74 20.68
CA THR A 289 21.42 60.47 20.01
C THR A 289 22.58 59.75 19.29
N GLY A 290 22.75 60.14 18.01
CA GLY A 290 24.01 60.19 17.24
C GLY A 290 24.22 58.99 16.31
N ASP A 291 24.61 59.08 15.05
CA ASP A 291 25.23 60.16 14.26
C ASP A 291 25.03 59.84 12.76
N ALA A 292 25.12 60.86 11.92
CA ALA A 292 24.77 60.87 10.50
C ALA A 292 25.95 60.54 9.58
N THR A 293 25.67 59.87 8.44
CA THR A 293 26.23 60.10 7.08
C THR A 293 25.49 59.15 6.13
N ASP A 294 24.50 59.60 5.36
CA ASP A 294 24.55 60.25 4.03
C ASP A 294 25.14 59.40 2.88
N GLY A 295 24.28 59.17 1.87
CA GLY A 295 24.67 59.20 0.48
C GLY A 295 24.76 57.86 -0.26
N THR A 296 23.69 57.43 -0.92
CA THR A 296 23.60 57.47 -2.39
C THR A 296 22.29 56.89 -2.96
N THR A 297 21.95 57.48 -4.10
CA THR A 297 20.68 57.59 -4.80
C THR A 297 20.50 56.60 -5.96
N GLY A 298 19.23 56.30 -6.29
CA GLY A 298 18.76 55.92 -7.63
C GLY A 298 18.56 54.40 -7.82
N ALA A 299 17.52 53.89 -8.47
CA ALA A 299 16.52 54.51 -9.33
C ALA A 299 15.22 53.67 -9.36
N SER A 300 14.11 54.36 -9.57
CA SER A 300 12.77 53.83 -9.79
C SER A 300 12.50 53.48 -11.25
N SER A 301 11.69 52.45 -11.47
CA SER A 301 10.71 52.37 -12.58
C SER A 301 9.67 51.33 -12.17
N SER A 302 8.48 51.68 -11.69
CA SER A 302 7.31 52.26 -12.38
C SER A 302 6.92 51.52 -13.67
N ALA A 303 6.03 50.54 -13.53
CA ALA A 303 5.13 50.13 -14.62
C ALA A 303 3.72 50.04 -14.04
N THR A 304 2.87 50.94 -14.53
CA THR A 304 1.45 51.08 -14.21
C THR A 304 0.64 50.73 -15.45
N ALA A 305 -0.57 50.21 -15.23
CA ALA A 305 -1.71 50.07 -16.14
C ALA A 305 -1.69 48.90 -17.13
N SER A 306 -2.71 48.03 -17.07
CA SER A 306 -4.04 48.35 -17.61
C SER A 306 -5.08 47.36 -17.11
N ALA A 307 -6.18 47.89 -16.62
CA ALA A 307 -7.43 47.18 -16.41
C ALA A 307 -8.06 46.81 -17.77
N THR A 308 -8.73 45.68 -17.84
CA THR A 308 -9.87 45.50 -18.75
C THR A 308 -10.98 44.78 -17.99
N ASP A 309 -12.03 45.56 -17.85
CA ASP A 309 -13.38 45.26 -17.40
C ASP A 309 -14.05 44.23 -18.32
N GLY A 310 -14.93 43.41 -17.75
CA GLY A 310 -15.54 42.27 -18.41
C GLY A 310 -16.70 41.69 -17.62
N THR A 311 -17.66 42.54 -17.27
CA THR A 311 -19.00 42.16 -16.81
C THR A 311 -19.77 41.44 -17.92
N SER A 312 -20.29 40.24 -17.64
CA SER A 312 -21.52 39.76 -18.26
C SER A 312 -22.32 38.92 -17.26
N ASP A 313 -23.38 39.57 -16.81
CA ASP A 313 -24.53 39.07 -16.06
C ASP A 313 -25.38 38.15 -16.96
N SER A 314 -25.77 36.98 -16.47
CA SER A 314 -26.98 36.29 -16.95
C SER A 314 -27.59 35.42 -15.85
N SER A 315 -28.70 35.94 -15.34
CA SER A 315 -29.62 35.39 -14.35
C SER A 315 -30.44 34.17 -14.79
N THR A 316 -31.24 33.67 -13.84
CA THR A 316 -32.31 32.64 -13.87
C THR A 316 -31.79 31.21 -13.72
N GLY A 317 -32.10 30.43 -12.68
CA GLY A 317 -33.12 30.49 -11.64
C GLY A 317 -33.93 29.19 -11.70
N ASP A 318 -33.85 28.34 -10.68
CA ASP A 318 -35.06 27.74 -10.11
C ASP A 318 -34.79 27.11 -8.74
N ALA A 319 -35.70 27.41 -7.82
CA ALA A 319 -35.77 26.87 -6.48
C ALA A 319 -36.96 25.92 -6.42
N SER A 320 -36.81 24.76 -5.80
CA SER A 320 -37.94 23.97 -5.34
C SER A 320 -37.60 23.31 -4.02
N ALA A 321 -38.00 23.98 -2.94
CA ALA A 321 -38.25 23.37 -1.65
C ALA A 321 -39.55 22.54 -1.73
N GLY A 322 -39.53 21.34 -1.16
CA GLY A 322 -40.70 20.50 -0.98
C GLY A 322 -40.56 19.70 0.30
N SER A 323 -41.01 20.29 1.41
CA SER A 323 -41.38 19.58 2.63
C SER A 323 -42.75 18.95 2.45
N ASP A 324 -42.94 17.69 2.81
CA ASP A 324 -44.09 17.34 3.66
C ASP A 324 -44.02 15.96 4.32
N THR A 325 -44.65 15.97 5.49
CA THR A 325 -44.75 14.96 6.54
C THR A 325 -45.57 13.72 6.18
N GLY A 326 -45.25 12.58 6.82
CA GLY A 326 -46.13 11.41 6.81
C GLY A 326 -45.69 10.29 7.76
N ALA A 327 -46.03 10.42 9.04
CA ALA A 327 -45.94 9.33 10.01
C ALA A 327 -47.02 8.27 9.75
N SER A 328 -46.65 6.99 9.87
CA SER A 328 -47.60 5.88 10.01
C SER A 328 -46.91 4.67 10.63
N THR A 329 -47.24 4.45 11.90
CA THR A 329 -47.03 3.24 12.70
C THR A 329 -47.71 2.02 12.07
N GLY A 330 -47.02 0.88 12.04
CA GLY A 330 -47.59 -0.38 11.59
C GLY A 330 -46.75 -1.57 12.02
N ASP A 331 -46.99 -2.00 13.25
CA ASP A 331 -46.53 -3.26 13.86
C ASP A 331 -47.07 -4.47 13.08
N ALA A 332 -46.17 -5.40 12.73
CA ALA A 332 -46.54 -6.76 12.34
C ALA A 332 -45.35 -7.71 12.59
N THR A 333 -45.35 -8.29 13.78
CA THR A 333 -44.69 -9.54 14.12
C THR A 333 -44.92 -10.62 13.06
N ALA A 334 -43.83 -11.11 12.44
CA ALA A 334 -43.82 -12.38 11.72
C ALA A 334 -42.54 -13.15 12.07
N SER A 335 -42.69 -14.08 13.01
CA SER A 335 -41.75 -15.16 13.30
C SER A 335 -41.63 -16.06 12.06
N ALA A 336 -40.47 -16.07 11.42
CA ALA A 336 -40.13 -17.03 10.37
C ALA A 336 -38.97 -17.92 10.86
N THR A 337 -39.32 -19.17 11.17
CA THR A 337 -38.40 -20.28 11.40
C THR A 337 -37.66 -20.59 10.10
N ALA A 338 -36.35 -20.33 10.05
CA ALA A 338 -35.51 -20.74 8.93
C ALA A 338 -35.05 -22.20 9.13
N THR A 339 -35.71 -23.11 8.43
CA THR A 339 -35.27 -24.49 8.24
C THR A 339 -34.05 -24.51 7.32
N ALA A 340 -32.91 -24.97 7.83
CA ALA A 340 -31.71 -25.24 7.06
C ALA A 340 -32.02 -26.24 5.93
N THR A 341 -31.88 -25.79 4.69
CA THR A 341 -31.89 -26.68 3.52
C THR A 341 -30.49 -26.70 2.94
N ALA A 342 -29.85 -27.86 3.04
CA ALA A 342 -28.60 -28.17 2.36
C ALA A 342 -28.80 -28.10 0.84
N GLY A 343 -27.97 -27.30 0.17
CA GLY A 343 -27.81 -27.28 -1.28
C GLY A 343 -26.34 -26.94 -1.56
N SER A 344 -25.53 -27.95 -1.89
CA SER A 344 -25.13 -28.25 -3.26
C SER A 344 -23.80 -27.58 -3.58
N ALA A 345 -22.73 -28.35 -3.37
CA ALA A 345 -21.38 -28.03 -3.79
C ALA A 345 -21.35 -27.84 -5.30
N THR A 346 -21.11 -26.61 -5.75
CA THR A 346 -20.58 -26.35 -7.08
C THR A 346 -19.07 -26.45 -6.99
N THR A 347 -18.53 -27.45 -7.67
CA THR A 347 -17.11 -27.64 -7.95
C THR A 347 -16.50 -26.36 -8.50
N GLY A 348 -15.51 -25.82 -7.78
CA GLY A 348 -14.69 -24.71 -8.25
C GLY A 348 -14.01 -25.08 -9.56
N ALA A 349 -14.19 -24.23 -10.56
CA ALA A 349 -13.33 -24.22 -11.72
C ALA A 349 -12.00 -23.60 -11.27
N ASP A 350 -10.94 -24.38 -11.38
CA ASP A 350 -9.57 -23.89 -11.39
C ASP A 350 -9.49 -22.82 -12.50
N MET A 351 -9.37 -21.55 -12.09
CA MET A 351 -8.92 -20.50 -12.99
C MET A 351 -7.42 -20.66 -13.13
N ASP A 352 -7.02 -21.26 -14.25
CA ASP A 352 -5.65 -21.25 -14.73
C ASP A 352 -5.20 -19.80 -14.94
N ASP A 353 -4.38 -19.34 -14.01
CA ASP A 353 -3.70 -18.04 -13.92
C ASP A 353 -2.55 -17.99 -14.95
N GLU A 354 -2.91 -17.92 -16.23
CA GLU A 354 -1.99 -17.73 -17.35
C GLU A 354 -2.02 -16.25 -17.79
N GLY A 355 -1.09 -15.45 -17.26
CA GLY A 355 -0.34 -14.50 -18.09
C GLY A 355 -0.95 -13.14 -18.46
N GLU A 356 -2.00 -12.63 -17.81
CA GLU A 356 -2.37 -11.20 -17.97
C GLU A 356 -1.59 -10.31 -17.00
N GLY A 357 -0.31 -10.10 -17.29
CA GLY A 357 0.38 -8.93 -16.80
C GLY A 357 -0.34 -7.68 -17.29
N CYS A 358 -0.52 -6.67 -16.44
CA CYS A 358 -1.12 -5.37 -16.74
C CYS A 358 -0.52 -4.81 -18.04
N ALA A 359 -1.16 -5.07 -19.18
CA ALA A 359 -0.71 -4.61 -20.47
C ALA A 359 -1.13 -3.14 -20.61
N CYS A 360 -0.26 -2.24 -20.19
CA CYS A 360 -0.29 -0.85 -20.64
C CYS A 360 0.07 -0.79 -22.13
N GLY A 361 -0.81 -1.27 -23.01
CA GLY A 361 -0.70 -1.06 -24.43
C GLY A 361 -1.18 0.35 -24.79
N ILE A 362 -0.29 1.33 -24.83
CA ILE A 362 -0.56 2.57 -25.57
C ILE A 362 -0.45 2.20 -27.06
N ASP A 363 -1.57 2.33 -27.76
CA ASP A 363 -1.71 2.11 -29.20
C ASP A 363 -0.89 3.17 -29.97
N THR A 364 0.40 2.92 -30.15
CA THR A 364 1.18 3.65 -31.15
C THR A 364 0.96 2.98 -32.51
N GLN A 365 -0.04 3.47 -33.24
CA GLN A 365 -0.12 3.27 -34.69
C GLN A 365 1.14 3.84 -35.35
N THR A 366 2.10 2.98 -35.65
CA THR A 366 3.07 3.24 -36.72
C THR A 366 3.06 2.07 -37.68
N SER A 367 2.68 2.40 -38.91
CA SER A 367 2.57 1.54 -40.08
C SER A 367 3.83 0.72 -40.38
N SER A 368 3.61 -0.53 -40.78
CA SER A 368 4.60 -1.48 -41.30
C SER A 368 5.48 -0.92 -42.43
N PRO A 369 6.63 -1.57 -42.69
CA PRO A 369 6.71 -2.23 -43.98
C PRO A 369 7.13 -3.71 -43.88
N ARG A 370 6.45 -4.52 -44.69
CA ARG A 370 6.86 -5.85 -45.12
C ARG A 370 8.14 -5.76 -45.96
N GLU A 371 8.98 -6.78 -45.85
CA GLU A 371 9.54 -7.62 -46.93
C GLU A 371 11.05 -7.97 -46.85
N LEU A 372 11.32 -9.23 -47.27
CA LEU A 372 12.57 -9.86 -47.72
C LEU A 372 13.64 -10.19 -46.63
N ALA A 373 14.29 -11.37 -46.60
CA ALA A 373 14.39 -12.47 -47.56
C ALA A 373 14.86 -13.78 -46.88
N LEU A 374 14.32 -14.91 -47.35
CA LEU A 374 14.96 -16.23 -47.34
C LEU A 374 16.09 -16.23 -48.38
N PHE A 375 17.30 -16.71 -48.06
CA PHE A 375 18.17 -17.50 -48.97
C PHE A 375 19.33 -18.18 -48.19
N THR A 376 19.23 -19.51 -48.13
CA THR A 376 20.25 -20.57 -48.31
C THR A 376 21.75 -20.24 -48.23
N LEU A 377 22.53 -21.05 -47.47
CA LEU A 377 23.62 -21.86 -48.04
C LEU A 377 24.14 -22.95 -47.09
N ALA A 378 24.27 -24.16 -47.62
CA ALA A 378 24.97 -25.29 -47.04
C ALA A 378 26.45 -25.31 -47.45
N GLY A 379 27.30 -25.83 -46.56
CA GLY A 379 28.49 -26.60 -46.90
C GLY A 379 29.83 -25.85 -46.99
N LEU A 380 30.76 -26.19 -46.10
CA LEU A 380 32.11 -26.57 -46.54
C LEU A 380 32.86 -27.41 -45.49
N LEU A 381 33.34 -28.54 -46.00
CA LEU A 381 34.23 -29.51 -45.39
C LEU A 381 35.66 -28.99 -45.23
N ALA A 382 36.33 -29.53 -44.20
CA ALA A 382 37.73 -29.97 -44.17
C ALA A 382 38.85 -28.91 -44.29
N PHE A 383 39.67 -28.78 -43.23
CA PHE A 383 41.04 -29.32 -43.13
C PHE A 383 41.75 -28.67 -41.92
N GLY A 384 42.33 -29.49 -41.04
CA GLY A 384 43.09 -28.98 -39.90
C GLY A 384 43.77 -30.08 -39.10
N ARG A 385 44.65 -30.85 -39.76
CA ARG A 385 45.43 -31.94 -39.16
C ARG A 385 46.68 -31.36 -38.45
N ARG A 386 46.98 -31.93 -37.28
CA ARG A 386 48.29 -32.02 -36.57
C ARG A 386 48.65 -30.94 -35.55
N ARG A 387 48.75 -31.36 -34.28
CA ARG A 387 50.06 -31.59 -33.62
C ARG A 387 49.97 -32.68 -32.55
N ARG A 388 51.01 -33.50 -32.51
CA ARG A 388 51.23 -34.66 -31.63
C ARG A 388 51.58 -34.21 -30.21
N GLY A 389 51.22 -35.04 -29.23
CA GLY A 389 51.84 -35.06 -27.90
C GLY A 389 51.59 -36.42 -27.24
N ARG A 390 52.68 -37.22 -27.17
CA ARG A 390 52.86 -38.55 -26.54
C ARG A 390 52.46 -39.78 -27.36
#